data_AF-A0AAW0M2B7-F1
#
_entry.id   AF-A0AAW0M2B7-F1
#
_cell.length_a   1.000
_cell.length_b   1.000
_cell.length_c   1.000
_cell.angle_alpha   90.00
_cell.angle_beta   90.00
_cell.angle_gamma   90.00
#
_symmetry.space_group_name_H-M   'P 1'
#
loop_
_entity.id
_entity.type
_entity.pdbx_description
1 polymer ?
#
loop_
_entity_poly.entity_id
_entity_poly.type
_entity_poly.pdbx_seq_one_letter_code
_entity_poly.pdbx_strand_id
1 'polypeptide(L)' 'MWRSVQNFEVCDLGSNTVLIIFDDDAAPMKILTQGPWSFDKYLIELYKPKDDESVDDATFLHTSFWVQIHNLPL' A
#
# COMPACT_ATOMS: atom_id res chain seq x y z
N MET A 1 0.67 9.85 11.27
CA MET A 1 1.40 10.75 10.35
C MET A 1 2.67 10.04 9.91
N TRP A 2 2.88 9.91 8.60
CA TRP A 2 4.11 9.38 8.03
C TRP A 2 5.27 10.32 8.40
N ARG A 3 6.20 9.88 9.22
CA ARG A 3 7.52 10.53 9.32
C ARG A 3 8.38 9.85 8.28
N SER A 4 8.52 10.45 7.09
CA SER A 4 9.53 9.96 6.15
C SER A 4 10.91 10.24 6.76
N VAL A 5 11.73 9.19 6.81
CA VAL A 5 13.14 9.26 7.22
C VAL A 5 14.03 9.33 5.96
N GLN A 6 13.45 9.23 4.76
CA GLN A 6 14.14 9.14 3.47
C GLN A 6 13.39 9.89 2.38
N ASN A 7 14.15 10.38 1.40
CA ASN A 7 13.63 10.92 0.15
C ASN A 7 12.92 9.78 -0.60
N PHE A 8 11.74 10.07 -1.12
CA PHE A 8 11.03 9.19 -2.04
C PHE A 8 10.45 10.06 -3.15
N GLU A 9 10.31 9.46 -4.33
CA GLU A 9 9.64 10.10 -5.46
C GLU A 9 8.24 9.51 -5.61
N VAL A 10 7.32 10.32 -6.14
CA VAL A 10 5.95 9.91 -6.41
C VAL A 10 5.61 10.24 -7.85
N CYS A 11 5.18 9.23 -8.59
CA CYS A 11 4.69 9.36 -9.96
C CYS A 11 3.22 8.97 -10.01
N ASP A 12 2.38 9.85 -10.57
CA ASP A 12 0.99 9.53 -10.87
C ASP A 12 0.92 8.61 -12.09
N LEU A 13 0.27 7.46 -11.93
CA LEU A 13 0.05 6.50 -13.02
C LEU A 13 -1.40 6.56 -13.54
N GLY A 14 -2.24 7.42 -12.97
CA GLY A 14 -3.66 7.48 -13.28
C GLY A 14 -4.45 6.32 -12.69
N SER A 15 -5.75 6.27 -12.98
CA SER A 15 -6.66 5.20 -12.53
C SER A 15 -6.63 4.94 -11.02
N ASN A 16 -6.38 5.98 -10.21
CA ASN A 16 -6.22 5.89 -8.74
C ASN A 16 -5.00 5.06 -8.29
N THR A 17 -3.95 5.01 -9.12
CA THR A 17 -2.69 4.33 -8.85
C THR A 17 -1.54 5.34 -8.83
N VAL A 18 -0.66 5.20 -7.84
CA VAL A 18 0.58 5.99 -7.73
C VAL A 18 1.75 5.06 -7.57
N LEU A 19 2.86 5.37 -8.22
CA LEU A 19 4.15 4.72 -8.01
C LEU A 19 4.95 5.52 -6.99
N ILE A 20 5.43 4.84 -5.95
CA ILE A 20 6.32 5.43 -4.95
C ILE A 20 7.67 4.76 -5.08
N ILE A 21 8.71 5.54 -5.35
CA ILE A 21 10.08 5.07 -5.54
C ILE A 21 10.88 5.42 -4.31
N PHE A 22 11.51 4.41 -3.70
CA PHE A 22 12.35 4.56 -2.50
C PHE A 22 13.82 4.31 -2.85
N ASP A 23 14.72 5.04 -2.18
CA ASP A 23 16.17 4.87 -2.33
C ASP A 23 16.71 3.56 -1.73
N ASP A 24 15.98 2.99 -0.75
CA ASP A 24 16.35 1.76 -0.04
C ASP A 24 15.11 0.90 0.25
N ASP A 25 15.33 -0.41 0.37
CA ASP A 25 14.28 -1.42 0.53
C ASP A 25 13.73 -1.52 1.96
N ALA A 26 14.42 -0.97 2.98
CA ALA A 26 13.95 -1.05 4.35
C ALA A 26 12.61 -0.31 4.57
N ALA A 27 12.44 0.85 3.92
CA ALA A 27 11.21 1.63 3.99
C ALA A 27 10.00 0.90 3.37
N PRO A 28 10.01 0.46 2.09
CA PRO A 28 8.88 -0.24 1.50
C PRO A 28 8.55 -1.55 2.23
N MET A 29 9.55 -2.31 2.67
CA MET A 29 9.32 -3.54 3.46
C MET A 29 8.57 -3.25 4.77
N LYS A 30 8.96 -2.18 5.48
CA LYS A 30 8.25 -1.76 6.70
C LYS A 30 6.82 -1.31 6.41
N ILE A 31 6.60 -0.59 5.32
CA ILE A 31 5.27 -0.09 4.95
C ILE A 31 4.35 -1.24 4.57
N LEU A 32 4.82 -2.20 3.77
CA LEU A 32 4.04 -3.37 3.37
C LEU A 32 3.63 -4.23 4.58
N THR A 33 4.52 -4.40 5.57
CA THR A 33 4.25 -5.23 6.75
C THR A 33 3.33 -4.58 7.79
N GLN A 34 3.14 -3.26 7.75
CA GLN A 34 2.32 -2.52 8.72
C GLN A 34 0.85 -2.34 8.28
N GLY A 35 0.45 -2.91 7.13
CA GLY A 35 -0.93 -2.89 6.66
C GLY A 35 -1.90 -3.74 7.51
N PRO A 36 -3.20 -3.75 7.18
CA PRO A 36 -3.82 -3.09 6.02
C PRO A 36 -4.01 -1.57 6.19
N TRP A 37 -3.90 -0.83 5.09
CA TRP A 37 -3.89 0.64 5.11
C TRP A 37 -5.22 1.23 4.66
N SER A 38 -5.68 2.27 5.35
CA SER A 38 -6.81 3.07 4.89
C SER A 38 -6.57 4.55 5.15
N PHE A 39 -7.13 5.40 4.29
CA PHE A 39 -7.11 6.85 4.43
C PHE A 39 -8.44 7.42 3.99
N ASP A 40 -9.04 8.29 4.81
CA ASP A 40 -10.32 8.95 4.53
C ASP A 40 -11.43 8.02 4.00
N LYS A 41 -11.58 6.84 4.62
CA LYS A 41 -12.53 5.77 4.26
C LYS A 41 -12.22 5.00 2.98
N TYR A 42 -11.10 5.28 2.32
CA TYR A 42 -10.58 4.49 1.19
C TYR A 42 -9.58 3.44 1.68
N LEU A 43 -9.67 2.26 1.11
CA LEU A 43 -8.72 1.17 1.34
C LEU A 43 -7.56 1.32 0.37
N ILE A 44 -6.33 1.20 0.87
CA ILE A 44 -5.12 1.33 0.08
C ILE A 44 -4.48 -0.05 0.00
N GLU A 45 -4.39 -0.57 -1.22
CA GLU A 45 -3.62 -1.77 -1.53
C GLU A 45 -2.23 -1.35 -2.00
N LEU A 46 -1.21 -2.03 -1.48
CA LEU A 46 0.17 -1.77 -1.83
C LEU A 46 0.74 -3.01 -2.53
N TYR A 47 1.34 -2.79 -3.69
CA TYR A 47 1.95 -3.82 -4.49
C TYR A 47 3.44 -3.49 -4.68
N LYS A 48 4.31 -4.47 -4.41
CA LYS A 48 5.74 -4.40 -4.76
C LYS A 48 5.97 -5.38 -5.92
N PRO A 49 6.28 -4.89 -7.13
CA PRO A 49 6.66 -5.74 -8.24
C PRO A 49 7.89 -6.60 -7.88
N LYS A 50 7.92 -7.84 -8.34
CA LYS A 50 9.14 -8.66 -8.33
C LYS A 50 10.12 -8.18 -9.42
N ASP A 51 11.35 -8.68 -9.37
CA ASP A 51 12.42 -8.33 -10.31
C ASP A 51 12.04 -8.55 -11.79
N ASP A 52 11.08 -9.44 -12.07
CA ASP A 52 10.58 -9.79 -13.39
C ASP A 52 9.21 -9.18 -13.74
N GLU A 53 8.63 -8.36 -12.86
CA GLU A 53 7.30 -7.76 -13.04
C GLU A 53 7.42 -6.25 -13.33
N SER A 54 6.65 -5.76 -14.30
CA SER A 54 6.47 -4.32 -14.53
C SER A 54 5.48 -3.74 -13.51
N VAL A 55 5.56 -2.44 -13.28
CA VAL A 55 4.52 -1.71 -12.53
C VAL A 55 3.16 -1.80 -13.24
N ASP A 56 3.16 -1.94 -14.57
CA ASP A 56 1.94 -2.13 -15.37
C ASP A 56 1.28 -3.50 -15.15
N ASP A 57 2.01 -4.48 -14.60
CA ASP A 57 1.48 -5.80 -14.26
C ASP A 57 0.75 -5.79 -12.89
N ALA A 58 0.85 -4.69 -12.14
CA ALA A 58 0.22 -4.54 -10.84
C ALA A 58 -1.31 -4.69 -10.93
N THR A 59 -1.85 -5.62 -10.16
CA THR A 59 -3.27 -5.96 -10.18
C THR A 59 -3.89 -5.79 -8.78
N PHE A 60 -4.84 -4.87 -8.64
CA PHE A 60 -5.50 -4.50 -7.38
C PHE A 60 -6.91 -5.11 -7.29
N LEU A 61 -6.99 -6.43 -7.09
CA LEU A 61 -8.28 -7.16 -7.09
C LEU A 61 -8.77 -7.53 -5.69
N HIS A 62 -7.85 -7.75 -4.75
CA HIS A 62 -8.19 -8.28 -3.43
C HIS A 62 -7.25 -7.70 -2.38
N THR A 63 -7.80 -7.25 -1.26
CA THR A 63 -7.00 -6.78 -0.14
C THR A 63 -7.64 -7.18 1.17
N SER A 64 -6.80 -7.38 2.18
CA SER A 64 -7.25 -7.66 3.54
C SER A 64 -7.60 -6.35 4.23
N PHE A 65 -8.64 -6.33 5.07
CA PHE A 65 -8.97 -5.18 5.88
C PHE A 65 -9.62 -5.62 7.19
N TRP A 66 -9.57 -4.75 8.19
CA TRP A 66 -10.21 -5.01 9.47
C TRP A 66 -11.72 -4.76 9.36
N VAL A 67 -12.50 -5.75 9.74
CA VAL A 67 -13.95 -5.62 9.95
C VAL A 67 -14.22 -5.53 11.45
N GLN A 68 -15.05 -4.59 11.85
CA GLN A 68 -15.52 -4.49 13.23
C GLN A 68 -16.89 -5.16 13.33
N ILE A 69 -16.99 -6.22 14.13
CA ILE A 69 -18.25 -6.90 14.37
C ILE A 69 -18.85 -6.35 15.66
N HIS A 70 -20.11 -5.92 15.59
CA HIS A 70 -20.87 -5.43 16.74
C HIS A 70 -21.97 -6.42 17.11
N ASN A 71 -22.36 -6.42 18.39
CA ASN A 71 -23.47 -7.21 18.92
C ASN A 71 -23.33 -8.72 18.71
N LEU A 72 -22.12 -9.27 18.86
CA LEU A 72 -21.93 -10.71 18.92
C LEU A 72 -22.70 -11.27 20.13
N PRO A 73 -23.54 -12.30 19.93
CA PRO A 73 -24.23 -12.95 21.05
C PRO A 73 -23.19 -13.63 21.96
N LEU A 74 -23.39 -13.48 23.27
CA LEU A 74 -22.62 -14.16 24.31
C LEU A 74 -23.01 -15.64 24.42
#